data_AF-A0A6L8ILG1-F1
#
_entry.id   AF-A0A6L8ILG1-F1
#
_cell.length_a   1.000
_cell.length_b   1.000
_cell.length_c   1.000
_cell.angle_alpha   90.00
_cell.angle_beta   90.00
_cell.angle_gamma   90.00
#
_symmetry.space_group_name_H-M   'P 1'
#
loop_
_entity.id
_entity.type
_entity.pdbx_description
1 polymer ?
#
loop_
_entity_poly.entity_id
_entity_poly.type
_entity_poly.pdbx_seq_one_letter_code
_entity_poly.pdbx_strand_id
1 'polypeptide(L)' 'MGLGRLLGAVLGGGLKGFAGETMVAAGAMLALPSATYVRFHDVMLPTLDGTTQIDHVVVSRLCVFVVVTKNMAGWIFGA' A
#
# COMPACT_ATOMS: atom_id res chain seq x y z
N MET A 1 13.84 -25.48 14.58
CA MET A 1 13.38 -24.67 13.42
C MET A 1 14.41 -23.58 13.18
N GLY A 2 15.08 -23.57 12.02
CA GLY A 2 16.32 -22.82 11.82
C GLY A 2 16.13 -21.31 11.58
N LEU A 3 16.98 -20.51 12.22
CA LEU A 3 17.07 -19.04 12.16
C LEU A 3 17.08 -18.46 10.72
N GLY A 4 17.61 -19.21 9.75
CA GLY A 4 17.66 -18.81 8.34
C GLY A 4 16.29 -18.66 7.65
N ARG A 5 15.26 -19.41 8.06
CA ARG A 5 13.89 -19.25 7.51
C ARG A 5 13.19 -18.02 8.07
N LEU A 6 13.51 -17.64 9.30
CA LEU A 6 12.97 -16.43 9.94
C LEU A 6 13.60 -15.17 9.31
N LEU A 7 14.91 -15.18 9.06
CA LEU A 7 15.58 -14.11 8.30
C LEU A 7 15.03 -13.99 6.86
N GLY A 8 14.86 -15.10 6.14
CA GLY A 8 14.33 -15.06 4.78
C GLY A 8 12.87 -14.56 4.69
N ALA A 9 12.04 -14.88 5.69
CA ALA A 9 10.66 -14.42 5.76
C ALA A 9 10.55 -12.93 6.10
N VAL A 10 11.40 -12.42 7.00
CA VAL A 10 11.36 -11.03 7.48
C VAL A 10 12.11 -10.07 6.53
N LEU A 11 13.22 -10.50 5.93
CA LEU A 11 14.05 -9.64 5.07
C LEU A 11 13.59 -9.61 3.61
N GLY A 12 12.82 -10.60 3.13
CA GLY A 12 12.40 -10.65 1.73
C GLY A 12 11.03 -10.00 1.48
N GLY A 13 10.00 -10.51 2.16
CA GLY A 13 8.60 -10.15 1.89
C GLY A 13 8.25 -8.72 2.32
N GLY A 14 8.62 -8.34 3.55
CA GLY A 14 8.35 -7.01 4.08
C GLY A 14 9.05 -5.90 3.29
N LEU A 15 10.33 -6.10 2.94
CA LEU A 15 11.05 -5.17 2.08
C LEU A 15 10.44 -5.04 0.69
N LYS A 16 9.95 -6.15 0.11
CA LYS A 16 9.29 -6.13 -1.20
C LYS A 16 7.95 -5.38 -1.14
N GLY A 17 7.15 -5.59 -0.09
CA GLY A 17 5.91 -4.84 0.13
C GLY A 17 6.18 -3.34 0.22
N PHE A 18 7.08 -2.94 1.13
CA PHE A 18 7.49 -1.55 1.33
C PHE A 18 8.01 -0.89 0.05
N ALA A 19 8.85 -1.58 -0.72
CA ALA A 19 9.35 -1.06 -1.99
C ALA A 19 8.20 -0.82 -2.99
N GLY A 20 7.21 -1.72 -3.03
CA GLY A 20 6.01 -1.56 -3.85
C GLY A 20 5.23 -0.30 -3.47
N GLU A 21 4.90 -0.17 -2.19
CA GLU A 21 4.12 0.96 -1.66
C GLU A 21 4.85 2.29 -1.89
N THR A 22 6.16 2.31 -1.68
CA THR A 22 6.99 3.49 -1.92
C THR A 22 6.98 3.92 -3.39
N MET A 23 7.05 2.97 -4.33
CA MET A 23 6.99 3.29 -5.76
C MET A 23 5.63 3.90 -6.15
N VAL A 24 4.53 3.36 -5.61
CA VAL A 24 3.18 3.91 -5.87
C VAL A 24 3.03 5.30 -5.26
N ALA A 25 3.48 5.51 -4.03
CA ALA A 25 3.46 6.81 -3.37
C ALA A 25 4.28 7.86 -4.13
N ALA A 26 5.49 7.50 -4.58
CA ALA A 26 6.35 8.38 -5.38
C ALA A 26 5.70 8.74 -6.72
N GLY A 27 5.13 7.75 -7.42
CA GLY A 27 4.38 7.98 -8.65
C GLY A 27 3.21 8.94 -8.45
N ALA A 28 2.41 8.75 -7.40
CA ALA A 28 1.31 9.64 -7.06
C ALA A 28 1.79 11.06 -6.70
N MET A 29 2.92 11.20 -6.00
CA MET A 29 3.51 12.50 -5.68
C MET A 29 3.95 13.26 -6.94
N LEU A 30 4.51 12.56 -7.93
CA LEU A 30 4.96 13.15 -9.19
C LEU A 30 3.79 13.50 -10.12
N ALA A 31 2.76 12.64 -10.17
CA ALA A 31 1.65 12.79 -11.12
C ALA A 31 0.51 13.69 -10.60
N LEU A 32 0.31 13.78 -9.28
CA LEU A 32 -0.85 14.44 -8.68
C LEU A 32 -0.44 15.72 -7.91
N PRO A 33 -0.75 16.92 -8.44
CA PRO A 33 -0.42 18.18 -7.76
C PRO A 33 -1.03 18.27 -6.36
N SER A 34 -0.21 18.61 -5.36
CA SER A 34 -0.61 18.70 -3.95
C SER A 34 -1.68 19.77 -3.66
N ALA A 35 -1.80 20.78 -4.53
CA ALA A 35 -2.83 21.81 -4.40
C ALA A 35 -4.25 21.27 -4.64
N THR A 36 -4.37 20.17 -5.39
CA THR A 36 -5.66 19.57 -5.75
C THR A 36 -5.89 18.24 -5.04
N TYR A 37 -4.82 17.49 -4.78
CA TYR A 37 -4.87 16.13 -4.27
C TYR A 37 -4.15 16.03 -2.92
N VAL A 38 -4.91 15.64 -1.90
CA VAL A 38 -4.40 15.29 -0.57
C VAL A 38 -4.19 13.78 -0.52
N ARG A 39 -3.04 13.35 -0.03
CA ARG A 39 -2.64 11.94 0.04
C ARG A 39 -2.48 11.51 1.49
N PHE A 40 -2.98 10.33 1.79
CA PHE A 40 -2.77 9.64 3.06
C PHE A 40 -2.20 8.25 2.75
N HIS A 41 -1.26 7.81 3.58
CA HIS A 41 -0.58 6.53 3.45
C HIS A 41 -0.77 5.72 4.72
N ASP A 42 -0.81 4.40 4.60
CA ASP A 42 -0.92 3.44 5.71
C ASP A 42 -2.11 3.73 6.64
N VAL A 43 -3.28 3.96 6.04
CA VAL A 43 -4.49 4.33 6.77
C VAL A 43 -5.12 3.09 7.39
N MET A 44 -5.15 3.04 8.73
CA MET A 44 -5.86 2.01 9.48
C MET A 44 -7.33 2.38 9.68
N LEU A 45 -8.23 1.53 9.19
CA LEU A 45 -9.68 1.69 9.34
C LEU A 45 -10.24 0.62 10.28
N PRO A 46 -11.08 1.00 11.26
CA PRO A 46 -11.84 0.04 12.04
C PRO A 46 -12.91 -0.63 11.18
N THR A 47 -13.10 -1.91 11.37
CA THR A 47 -14.17 -2.72 10.76
C THR A 47 -14.95 -3.42 11.87
N LEU A 48 -16.09 -4.05 11.52
CA LEU A 48 -16.91 -4.80 12.49
C LEU A 48 -16.10 -5.88 13.22
N ASP A 49 -15.15 -6.51 12.53
CA ASP A 49 -14.40 -7.67 13.03
C ASP A 49 -12.91 -7.37 13.28
N GLY A 50 -12.49 -6.09 13.28
CA GLY A 50 -11.10 -5.72 13.55
C GLY A 50 -10.67 -4.41 12.88
N THR A 51 -9.51 -4.43 12.25
CA THR A 51 -8.96 -3.29 11.50
C THR A 51 -8.42 -3.75 10.17
N THR A 52 -8.56 -2.93 9.13
CA THR A 52 -7.90 -3.13 7.84
C THR A 52 -7.00 -1.95 7.52
N GLN A 53 -5.93 -2.20 6.76
CA GLN A 53 -5.07 -1.16 6.21
C GLN A 53 -5.51 -0.81 4.78
N ILE A 54 -5.47 0.48 4.45
CA ILE A 54 -5.45 0.98 3.07
C ILE A 54 -4.10 1.65 2.84
N ASP A 55 -3.37 1.17 1.83
CA ASP A 55 -1.99 1.61 1.57
C ASP A 55 -1.95 3.07 1.13
N HIS A 56 -2.83 3.47 0.21
CA HIS A 56 -2.91 4.87 -0.21
C HIS A 56 -4.36 5.33 -0.41
N VAL A 57 -4.71 6.44 0.23
CA VAL A 57 -5.96 7.17 -0.01
C VAL A 57 -5.60 8.52 -0.61
N VAL A 58 -6.18 8.83 -1.77
CA VAL A 58 -6.01 10.14 -2.42
C VAL A 58 -7.36 10.83 -2.53
N VAL A 59 -7.47 12.01 -1.94
CA VAL A 59 -8.71 12.79 -1.88
C VAL A 59 -8.56 14.06 -2.71
N SER A 60 -9.58 14.37 -3.49
CA SER A 60 -9.75 15.67 -4.15
C SER A 60 -11.16 16.19 -3.91
N ARG A 61 -11.47 17.40 -4.43
CA ARG A 61 -12.83 17.96 -4.35
C ARG A 61 -13.87 17.16 -5.14
N LEU A 62 -13.45 16.34 -6.11
CA LEU A 62 -14.35 15.67 -7.05
C LEU A 62 -14.44 14.16 -6.82
N CYS A 63 -13.46 13.56 -6.16
CA CYS A 63 -13.36 12.11 -6.00
C CYS A 63 -12.41 11.69 -4.88
N VAL A 64 -12.55 10.42 -4.49
CA VAL A 64 -11.63 9.70 -3.60
C VAL A 64 -11.11 8.48 -4.35
N PHE A 65 -9.79 8.30 -4.37
CA PHE A 65 -9.12 7.10 -4.86
C PHE A 65 -8.63 6.28 -3.68
N VAL A 66 -8.95 4.99 -3.71
CA VAL A 66 -8.46 3.99 -2.76
C VAL A 66 -7.55 3.05 -3.53
N VAL A 67 -6.28 3.01 -3.18
CA VAL A 67 -5.26 2.24 -3.89
C VAL A 67 -4.64 1.24 -2.93
N VAL A 68 -4.67 -0.03 -3.32
CA VAL A 68 -4.03 -1.15 -2.62
C VAL A 68 -2.86 -1.63 -3.46
N THR A 69 -1.70 -1.80 -2.83
CA THR A 69 -0.47 -2.20 -3.49
C THR A 69 -0.24 -3.69 -3.33
N LYS A 70 -0.03 -4.39 -4.47
CA LYS A 70 0.35 -5.81 -4.50
C LYS A 70 1.64 -5.97 -5.30
N ASN A 71 2.78 -5.98 -4.61
CA ASN A 71 4.08 -6.21 -5.24
C ASN A 71 4.39 -7.71 -5.36
N MET A 72 3.76 -8.37 -6.33
CA MET A 72 3.95 -9.80 -6.60
C MET A 72 3.97 -10.11 -8.10
N ALA A 73 4.53 -11.25 -8.45
CA ALA A 73 4.44 -11.81 -9.80
C ALA A 73 3.23 -12.75 -9.89
N GLY A 74 2.64 -12.87 -11.08
CA GLY A 74 1.45 -13.67 -11.32
C GLY A 74 0.17 -12.83 -11.37
N TRP A 75 -0.98 -13.49 -11.22
CA TRP A 75 -2.29 -12.88 -11.40
C TRP A 75 -2.86 -12.37 -10.09
N ILE A 76 -3.49 -11.19 -10.15
CA ILE A 76 -4.33 -10.65 -9.09
C ILE A 76 -5.77 -10.90 -9.50
N PHE A 77 -6.54 -11.57 -8.64
CA PHE A 77 -7.97 -11.80 -8.85
C PHE A 77 -8.75 -10.99 -7.83
N GLY A 78 -9.84 -10.35 -8.28
CA GLY A 78 -10.85 -9.75 -7.44
C GLY A 78 -12.07 -10.66 -7.33
N ALA A 79 -12.86 -10.48 -6.28
CA ALA A 79 -14.21 -11.04 -6.14
C ALA A 79 -15.25 -9.95 -6.42
#